data_AF-A0A6B3SS93-F1
#
_entry.id   AF-A0A6B3SS93-F1
#
_cell.length_a   1.000
_cell.length_b   1.000
_cell.length_c   1.000
_cell.angle_alpha   90.00
_cell.angle_beta   90.00
_cell.angle_gamma   90.00
#
_symmetry.space_group_name_H-M   'P 1'
#
loop_
_entity.id
_entity.type
_entity.pdbx_description
1 polymer ?
#
loop_
_entity_poly.entity_id
_entity_poly.type
_entity_poly.pdbx_seq_one_letter_code
_entity_poly.pdbx_strand_id
1 'polypeptide(L)'
;MERLPRHGGQPVQPYEAWEQTAKELIEIEMLRRGIRYKQLSRLLAELGIDESPDQINRKVNRKRFSAAFLVACLRAMGVETLPLK
;
A
#
# COMPACT_ATOMS: atom_id res chain seq x y z
N MET A 1 4.13 -45.76 15.55
CA MET A 1 4.51 -44.49 14.89
C MET A 1 3.47 -44.17 13.84
N GLU A 2 2.41 -43.45 14.21
CA GLU A 2 1.37 -43.04 13.26
C GLU A 2 1.58 -41.55 12.99
N ARG A 3 2.05 -41.22 11.78
CA ARG A 3 2.25 -39.83 11.36
C ARG A 3 0.90 -39.29 10.89
N LEU A 4 0.28 -38.46 11.74
CA LEU A 4 -0.90 -37.66 11.37
C LEU A 4 -0.61 -36.81 10.12
N PRO A 5 -1.57 -36.71 9.18
CA PRO A 5 -1.42 -35.85 8.02
C PRO A 5 -1.38 -34.39 8.48
N ARG A 6 -0.27 -33.70 8.21
CA ARG A 6 -0.16 -32.25 8.40
C ARG A 6 -0.87 -31.55 7.26
N HIS A 7 -2.20 -31.49 7.32
CA HIS A 7 -2.93 -30.46 6.60
C HIS A 7 -2.83 -29.17 7.41
N GLY A 8 -1.69 -28.50 7.29
CA GLY A 8 -1.57 -27.10 7.66
C GLY A 8 -2.40 -26.28 6.67
N GLY A 9 -3.71 -26.17 6.93
CA GLY A 9 -4.52 -25.18 6.24
C GLY A 9 -3.88 -23.81 6.48
N GLN A 10 -3.54 -23.11 5.40
CA GLN A 10 -3.05 -21.74 5.54
C GLN A 10 -4.08 -20.94 6.36
N PRO A 11 -3.64 -20.14 7.34
CA PRO A 11 -4.56 -19.33 8.11
C PRO A 11 -5.30 -18.41 7.15
N VAL A 12 -6.63 -18.41 7.23
CA VAL A 12 -7.47 -17.40 6.58
C VAL A 12 -6.95 -16.04 7.05
N GLN A 13 -6.53 -15.19 6.12
CA GLN A 13 -6.06 -13.84 6.44
C GLN A 13 -7.25 -12.87 6.34
N PRO A 14 -7.95 -12.55 7.44
CA PRO A 14 -9.20 -11.80 7.41
C PRO A 14 -9.05 -10.39 6.81
N TYR A 15 -7.82 -9.87 6.80
CA TYR A 15 -7.52 -8.54 6.28
C TYR A 15 -7.00 -8.52 4.84
N GLU A 16 -6.84 -9.66 4.17
CA GLU A 16 -6.21 -9.71 2.85
C GLU A 16 -6.92 -8.85 1.80
N ALA A 17 -8.27 -8.87 1.78
CA ALA A 17 -9.06 -8.03 0.89
C ALA A 17 -8.86 -6.54 1.19
N TRP A 18 -8.81 -6.16 2.47
CA TRP A 18 -8.61 -4.77 2.90
C TRP A 18 -7.19 -4.27 2.64
N GLU A 19 -6.19 -5.13 2.82
CA GLU A 19 -4.80 -4.90 2.43
C GLU A 19 -4.68 -4.67 0.92
N GLN A 20 -5.43 -5.43 0.12
CA GLN A 20 -5.50 -5.25 -1.32
C GLN A 20 -6.17 -3.92 -1.70
N THR A 21 -7.29 -3.57 -1.08
CA THR A 21 -7.93 -2.26 -1.26
C THR A 21 -6.98 -1.11 -0.92
N ALA A 22 -6.25 -1.18 0.20
CA ALA A 22 -5.31 -0.14 0.60
C ALA A 22 -4.19 0.08 -0.44
N LYS A 23 -3.68 -1.01 -1.04
CA LYS A 23 -2.73 -0.92 -2.16
C LYS A 23 -3.38 -0.25 -3.38
N GLU A 24 -4.56 -0.69 -3.77
CA GLU A 24 -5.27 -0.18 -4.96
C GLU A 24 -5.60 1.30 -4.84
N LEU A 25 -5.94 1.79 -3.64
CA LEU A 25 -6.16 3.21 -3.41
C LEU A 25 -4.93 4.05 -3.79
N ILE A 26 -3.72 3.59 -3.45
CA ILE A 26 -2.49 4.30 -3.83
C ILE A 26 -2.29 4.23 -5.35
N GLU A 27 -2.38 3.03 -5.94
CA GLU A 27 -2.09 2.82 -7.37
C GLU A 27 -3.10 3.51 -8.29
N ILE A 28 -4.40 3.52 -7.92
CA ILE A 28 -5.46 4.19 -8.67
C ILE A 28 -5.27 5.70 -8.62
N GLU A 29 -4.99 6.28 -7.45
CA GLU A 29 -4.79 7.73 -7.35
C GLU A 29 -3.50 8.17 -8.05
N MET A 30 -2.44 7.35 -8.02
CA MET A 30 -1.24 7.53 -8.84
C MET A 30 -1.59 7.53 -10.33
N LEU A 31 -2.32 6.52 -10.80
CA LEU A 31 -2.73 6.38 -12.19
C LEU A 31 -3.58 7.57 -12.66
N ARG A 32 -4.60 7.96 -11.89
CA ARG A 32 -5.50 9.09 -12.17
C ARG A 32 -4.75 10.42 -12.35
N ARG A 33 -3.62 10.57 -11.67
CA ARG A 33 -2.79 11.79 -11.69
C ARG A 33 -1.54 11.69 -12.56
N GLY A 34 -1.33 10.55 -13.23
CA GLY A 34 -0.10 10.31 -14.01
C GLY A 34 1.18 10.28 -13.17
N ILE A 35 1.06 9.96 -11.88
CA ILE A 35 2.18 9.92 -10.93
C ILE A 35 2.82 8.53 -10.95
N ARG A 36 4.15 8.50 -10.99
CA ARG A 36 4.95 7.27 -10.80
C ARG A 36 5.65 7.31 -9.44
N TYR A 37 6.19 6.18 -8.98
CA TYR A 37 6.88 6.10 -7.69
C TYR A 37 8.01 7.14 -7.51
N LYS A 38 8.71 7.48 -8.60
CA LYS A 38 9.72 8.56 -8.59
C LYS A 38 9.13 9.93 -8.24
N GLN A 39 7.94 10.22 -8.73
CA GLN A 39 7.27 11.47 -8.45
C GLN A 39 6.63 11.45 -7.05
N LEU A 40 6.03 10.33 -6.65
CA LEU A 40 5.48 10.17 -5.29
C LEU A 40 6.58 10.34 -4.22
N SER A 41 7.77 9.79 -4.44
CA SER A 41 8.94 9.98 -3.59
C SER A 41 9.29 11.46 -3.40
N ARG A 42 9.28 12.25 -4.48
CA ARG A 42 9.52 13.70 -4.41
C ARG A 42 8.42 14.43 -3.64
N LEU A 43 7.16 14.10 -3.89
CA LEU A 43 6.01 14.72 -3.20
C LEU A 43 6.00 14.37 -1.70
N LEU A 44 6.40 13.16 -1.32
CA LEU A 44 6.56 12.78 0.08
C LEU A 44 7.72 13.55 0.75
N ALA A 45 8.82 13.78 0.01
CA ALA A 45 9.94 14.57 0.52
C ALA A 45 9.56 16.04 0.80
N GLU A 46 8.63 16.62 0.01
CA GLU A 46 8.06 17.95 0.29
C GLU A 46 7.29 18.00 1.63
N LEU A 47 6.82 16.85 2.12
CA LEU A 47 6.19 16.69 3.44
C LEU A 47 7.19 16.29 4.54
N GLY A 48 8.50 16.26 4.23
CA GLY A 48 9.54 15.81 5.17
C GLY A 48 9.65 14.29 5.32
N ILE A 49 9.05 13.51 4.41
CA ILE A 49 9.09 12.04 4.43
C ILE A 49 10.05 11.56 3.34
N ASP A 50 11.24 11.13 3.76
CA ASP A 50 12.25 10.59 2.84
C ASP A 50 12.03 9.08 2.60
N GLU A 51 11.45 8.78 1.43
CA GLU A 51 11.24 7.42 0.95
C GLU A 51 11.69 7.33 -0.51
N SER A 52 12.62 6.43 -0.80
CA SER A 52 13.03 6.18 -2.19
C SER A 52 11.92 5.49 -2.99
N PRO A 53 11.92 5.62 -4.34
CA PRO A 53 10.92 4.97 -5.18
C PRO A 53 10.82 3.46 -4.97
N ASP A 54 11.95 2.80 -4.68
CA ASP A 54 12.00 1.36 -4.42
C ASP A 54 11.44 0.97 -3.05
N GLN A 55 11.61 1.81 -2.02
CA GLN A 55 11.01 1.59 -0.71
C GLN A 55 9.49 1.71 -0.79
N ILE A 56 8.98 2.75 -1.48
CA ILE A 56 7.55 2.93 -1.74
C ILE A 56 6.99 1.72 -2.49
N ASN A 57 7.61 1.36 -3.62
CA ASN A 57 7.22 0.21 -4.42
C ASN A 57 7.14 -1.07 -3.59
N ARG A 58 8.15 -1.33 -2.74
CA ARG A 58 8.20 -2.50 -1.87
C ARG A 58 7.10 -2.50 -0.81
N LYS A 59 6.85 -1.36 -0.17
CA LYS A 59 5.78 -1.18 0.82
C LYS A 59 4.41 -1.46 0.19
N VAL A 60 4.12 -0.79 -0.91
CA VAL A 60 2.85 -0.87 -1.64
C VAL A 60 2.61 -2.29 -2.16
N ASN A 61 3.58 -2.88 -2.88
CA ASN A 61 3.40 -4.22 -3.46
C ASN A 61 3.28 -5.34 -2.42
N ARG A 62 3.94 -5.20 -1.26
CA ARG A 62 3.79 -6.18 -0.17
C ARG A 62 2.57 -5.94 0.69
N LYS A 63 1.83 -4.84 0.48
CA LYS A 63 0.67 -4.44 1.29
C LYS A 63 1.02 -4.27 2.78
N ARG A 64 2.27 -3.88 3.05
CA ARG A 64 2.80 -3.69 4.41
C ARG A 64 3.31 -2.27 4.56
N PHE A 65 2.42 -1.41 5.01
CA PHE A 65 2.67 -0.01 5.35
C PHE A 65 1.70 0.42 6.44
N SER A 66 2.04 1.48 7.17
CA SER A 66 1.16 2.04 8.20
C SER A 66 0.01 2.84 7.57
N ALA A 67 -1.07 3.03 8.33
CA ALA A 67 -2.13 3.96 7.93
C ALA A 67 -1.59 5.39 7.72
N ALA A 68 -0.60 5.82 8.52
CA ALA A 68 0.04 7.11 8.35
C ALA A 68 0.74 7.26 6.99
N PHE A 69 1.41 6.20 6.50
CA PHE A 69 2.01 6.19 5.17
C PHE A 69 0.96 6.31 4.06
N LEU A 70 -0.16 5.58 4.17
CA LEU A 70 -1.27 5.69 3.23
C LEU A 70 -1.79 7.13 3.15
N VAL A 71 -2.10 7.73 4.30
CA VAL A 71 -2.58 9.13 4.37
C VAL A 71 -1.55 10.10 3.80
N ALA A 72 -0.27 9.90 4.11
CA ALA A 72 0.81 10.72 3.54
C ALA A 72 0.86 10.63 2.02
N CYS A 73 0.78 9.43 1.43
CA CYS A 73 0.73 9.27 -0.03
C CYS A 73 -0.46 9.99 -0.65
N LEU A 74 -1.65 9.82 -0.07
CA LEU A 74 -2.87 10.46 -0.55
C LEU A 74 -2.77 11.99 -0.47
N ARG A 75 -2.29 12.52 0.65
CA ARG A 75 -2.09 13.96 0.86
C ARG A 75 -1.05 14.52 -0.11
N ALA A 76 0.07 13.83 -0.29
CA ALA A 76 1.15 14.21 -1.21
C ALA A 76 0.67 14.28 -2.66
N MET A 77 -0.27 13.40 -3.05
CA MET A 77 -0.91 13.42 -4.38
C MET A 77 -2.06 14.41 -4.51
N GLY A 78 -2.43 15.15 -3.45
CA GLY A 78 -3.58 16.06 -3.48
C GLY A 78 -4.92 15.31 -3.58
N VAL A 79 -5.06 14.17 -2.89
CA VAL A 79 -6.34 13.47 -2.75
C VAL A 79 -7.10 14.09 -1.57
N GLU A 80 -8.29 14.60 -1.83
CA GLU A 80 -9.17 15.20 -0.82
C GLU A 80 -10.32 14.28 -0.41
N THR A 81 -10.76 13.42 -1.32
CA THR A 81 -11.87 12.49 -1.09
C THR A 81 -11.52 11.10 -1.61
N LEU A 82 -11.90 10.09 -0.82
CA LEU A 82 -11.74 8.68 -1.18
C LEU A 82 -13.13 8.02 -1.29
N PRO A 83 -13.55 7.61 -2.50
CA PRO A 83 -14.74 6.79 -2.62
C PRO A 83 -14.40 5.36 -2.18
N LEU A 84 -14.92 4.94 -1.04
CA LEU A 84 -14.96 3.53 -0.64
C LEU A 84 -16.27 2.93 -1.17
N LYS A 85 -16.18 1.79 -1.85
CA LYS A 85 -17.34 1.03 -2.33
C LYS A 85 -17.54 -0.20 -1.47
#